data_AF-A0A2T7C4R6-F1
#
_entry.id   AF-A0A2T7C4R6-F1
#
_cell.length_a   1.000
_cell.length_b   1.000
_cell.length_c   1.000
_cell.angle_alpha   90.00
_cell.angle_beta   90.00
_cell.angle_gamma   90.00
#
_symmetry.space_group_name_H-M   'P 1'
#
loop_
_entity.id
_entity.type
_entity.pdbx_description
1 polymer ?
#
loop_
_entity_poly.entity_id
_entity_poly.type
_entity_poly.pdbx_seq_one_letter_code
_entity_poly.pdbx_strand_id
1 'polypeptide(L)'
;MNLPKKELTRILCDYIMSIDDAIILERLWVRSFHPYNITLTIKDLQETLRIDKGISKQRFNLRVRYYVAREYRKSNDYNRAMSKHLMDLRFYTMCDLTRDPKFCKKL
;
A
#
# COMPACT_ATOMS: atom_id res chain seq x y z
N MET A 1 23.17 -16.58 14.47
CA MET A 1 22.43 -15.62 15.32
C MET A 1 21.11 -15.32 14.60
N ASN A 2 19.95 -15.73 15.13
CA ASN A 2 18.66 -15.45 14.50
C ASN A 2 18.13 -14.10 15.02
N LEU A 3 18.09 -13.10 14.14
CA LEU A 3 17.51 -11.80 14.47
C LEU A 3 15.97 -11.90 14.52
N PRO A 4 15.30 -11.26 15.50
CA PRO A 4 13.85 -11.17 15.52
C PRO A 4 13.32 -10.49 14.26
N LYS A 5 12.16 -10.94 13.76
CA LYS A 5 11.52 -10.38 12.55
C LYS A 5 11.36 -8.85 12.60
N LYS A 6 11.05 -8.29 13.78
CA LYS A 6 10.91 -6.85 13.98
C LYS A 6 12.24 -6.12 13.74
N GLU A 7 13.34 -6.69 14.21
CA GLU A 7 14.66 -6.10 14.07
C GLU A 7 15.15 -6.15 12.62
N LEU A 8 14.94 -7.28 11.93
CA LEU A 8 15.20 -7.39 10.50
C LEU A 8 14.36 -6.37 9.70
N THR A 9 13.10 -6.16 10.09
CA THR A 9 12.23 -5.17 9.44
C THR A 9 12.78 -3.75 9.64
N ARG A 10 13.22 -3.42 10.84
CA ARG A 10 13.83 -2.11 11.14
C ARG A 10 15.09 -1.88 10.31
N ILE A 11 16.03 -2.83 10.34
CA ILE A 11 17.28 -2.76 9.58
C ILE A 11 17.01 -2.59 8.08
N LEU A 12 16.03 -3.32 7.54
CA LEU A 12 15.63 -3.18 6.15
C LEU A 12 15.07 -1.80 5.82
N CYS A 13 14.21 -1.24 6.68
CA CYS A 13 13.70 0.12 6.52
C CYS A 13 14.82 1.16 6.57
N ASP A 14 15.74 1.03 7.52
CA ASP A 14 16.88 1.93 7.68
C ASP A 14 17.78 1.88 6.43
N TYR A 15 18.06 0.68 5.91
CA TYR A 15 18.80 0.48 4.66
C TYR A 15 18.11 1.12 3.45
N ILE A 16 16.80 0.90 3.28
CA ILE A 16 16.04 1.53 2.18
C ILE A 16 16.11 3.05 2.28
N MET A 17 15.99 3.60 3.49
CA MET A 17 16.05 5.03 3.75
C MET A 17 17.45 5.64 3.56
N SER A 18 18.52 4.85 3.70
CA SER A 18 19.89 5.33 3.52
C SER A 18 20.37 5.35 2.06
N ILE A 19 19.60 4.78 1.12
CA ILE A 19 19.93 4.85 -0.32
C ILE A 19 19.69 6.28 -0.83
N ASP A 20 20.72 6.91 -1.39
CA ASP A 20 20.67 8.26 -1.93
C ASP A 20 21.07 8.36 -3.42
N ASP A 21 21.71 7.32 -3.95
CA ASP A 21 22.08 7.22 -5.37
C ASP A 21 20.85 7.36 -6.29
N ALA A 22 20.87 8.37 -7.14
CA ALA A 22 19.74 8.73 -8.01
C ALA A 22 19.35 7.60 -9.00
N ILE A 23 20.30 6.80 -9.46
CA ILE A 23 20.03 5.69 -10.38
C ILE A 23 19.37 4.54 -9.61
N ILE A 24 19.85 4.25 -8.40
CA ILE A 24 19.27 3.19 -7.55
C ILE A 24 17.88 3.60 -7.07
N LEU A 25 17.65 4.88 -6.78
CA LEU A 25 16.35 5.39 -6.34
C LEU A 25 15.23 5.10 -7.35
N GLU A 26 15.51 5.20 -8.65
CA GLU A 26 14.54 4.95 -9.72
C GLU A 26 14.45 3.45 -10.11
N ARG A 27 15.25 2.56 -9.51
CA ARG A 27 15.15 1.11 -9.78
C ARG A 27 13.87 0.53 -9.20
N LEU A 28 13.21 -0.29 -10.02
CA LEU A 28 12.06 -1.10 -9.59
C LEU A 28 12.52 -2.17 -8.59
N TRP A 29 11.84 -2.22 -7.44
CA TRP A 29 12.18 -3.16 -6.38
C TRP A 29 11.03 -4.08 -6.00
N VAL A 30 9.80 -3.57 -6.00
CA VAL A 30 8.61 -4.40 -5.80
C VAL A 30 7.85 -4.49 -7.11
N ARG A 31 7.56 -5.72 -7.54
CA ARG A 31 6.67 -6.01 -8.66
C ARG A 31 5.70 -7.11 -8.26
N SER A 32 4.41 -6.83 -8.31
CA SER A 32 3.35 -7.85 -8.17
C SER A 32 2.33 -7.67 -9.27
N PHE A 33 1.87 -8.79 -9.82
CA PHE A 33 0.98 -8.83 -10.97
C PHE A 33 -0.48 -9.13 -10.60
N HIS A 34 -0.71 -9.71 -9.42
CA HIS A 34 -2.03 -10.16 -8.99
C HIS A 34 -2.38 -9.59 -7.62
N PRO A 35 -3.65 -9.20 -7.37
CA PRO A 35 -4.78 -9.14 -8.32
C PRO A 35 -4.72 -7.96 -9.31
N TYR A 36 -3.76 -7.03 -9.15
CA TYR A 36 -3.49 -5.93 -10.08
C TYR A 36 -2.00 -5.59 -10.07
N ASN A 37 -1.48 -5.17 -11.22
CA ASN A 37 -0.10 -4.69 -11.34
C ASN A 37 0.21 -3.59 -10.32
N ILE A 38 1.25 -3.81 -9.53
CA ILE A 38 1.91 -2.80 -8.71
C ILE A 38 3.41 -2.89 -8.98
N THR A 39 3.99 -1.73 -9.19
CA THR A 39 5.42 -1.56 -9.36
C THR A 39 5.85 -0.41 -8.47
N LEU A 40 6.84 -0.63 -7.60
CA LEU A 40 7.39 0.41 -6.72
C LEU A 40 8.89 0.51 -6.95
N THR A 41 9.35 1.74 -7.10
CA THR A 41 10.77 2.10 -7.06
C THR A 41 11.28 2.15 -5.61
N ILE A 42 12.60 2.23 -5.42
CA ILE A 42 13.17 2.52 -4.09
C ILE A 42 12.67 3.87 -3.57
N LYS A 43 12.56 4.87 -4.43
CA LYS A 43 12.00 6.18 -4.11
C LYS A 43 10.57 6.08 -3.59
N ASP A 44 9.70 5.32 -4.26
CA ASP A 44 8.32 5.09 -3.80
C ASP A 44 8.25 4.41 -2.42
N LEU A 45 9.21 3.55 -2.11
CA LEU A 45 9.31 2.88 -0.82
C LEU A 45 9.77 3.82 0.28
N GLN A 46 10.82 4.62 0.04
CA GLN A 46 11.26 5.66 0.98
C GLN A 46 10.12 6.63 1.28
N GLU A 47 9.43 7.04 0.23
CA GLU A 47 8.24 7.84 0.31
C GLU A 47 7.15 7.18 1.16
N THR A 48 6.89 5.89 0.99
CA THR A 48 5.93 5.13 1.81
C THR A 48 6.32 5.06 3.29
N LEU A 49 7.63 5.00 3.59
CA LEU A 49 8.15 4.95 4.95
C LEU A 49 8.13 6.31 5.66
N ARG A 50 8.14 7.42 4.91
CA ARG A 50 8.05 8.79 5.43
C ARG A 50 6.62 9.14 5.86
N ILE A 51 6.44 9.34 7.17
CA ILE A 51 5.14 9.66 7.81
C ILE A 51 4.84 11.18 7.76
N ASP A 52 5.87 11.99 7.54
CA ASP A 52 5.83 13.46 7.51
C ASP A 52 5.23 14.05 6.22
N LYS A 53 5.17 13.27 5.14
CA LYS A 53 4.62 13.72 3.84
C LYS A 53 3.17 13.27 3.67
N GLY A 54 2.39 14.10 2.96
CA GLY A 54 1.03 13.74 2.53
C GLY A 54 1.00 12.40 1.80
N ILE A 55 -0.10 11.65 1.98
CA ILE A 55 -0.26 10.31 1.40
C ILE A 55 -0.52 10.44 -0.10
N SER A 56 0.44 10.03 -0.93
CA SER A 56 0.24 9.94 -2.38
C SER A 56 -0.76 8.84 -2.76
N LYS A 57 -1.34 8.92 -3.97
CA LYS A 57 -2.31 7.95 -4.47
C LYS A 57 -1.77 6.51 -4.46
N GLN A 58 -0.52 6.29 -4.85
CA GLN A 58 0.07 4.95 -4.81
C GLN A 58 0.23 4.44 -3.37
N ARG A 59 0.63 5.29 -2.42
CA ARG A 59 0.75 4.93 -0.99
C ARG A 59 -0.60 4.58 -0.36
N PHE A 60 -1.64 5.35 -0.68
CA PHE A 60 -3.00 5.06 -0.24
C PHE A 60 -3.45 3.68 -0.74
N ASN A 61 -3.29 3.44 -2.05
CA ASN A 61 -3.64 2.16 -2.66
C ASN A 61 -2.86 0.99 -2.06
N LEU A 62 -1.56 1.16 -1.80
CA LEU A 62 -0.73 0.13 -1.16
C LEU A 62 -1.20 -0.17 0.27
N ARG A 63 -1.51 0.86 1.07
CA ARG A 63 -2.07 0.70 2.43
C ARG A 63 -3.41 -0.02 2.42
N VAL A 64 -4.34 0.36 1.52
CA VAL A 64 -5.64 -0.32 1.38
C VAL A 64 -5.42 -1.79 1.03
N ARG A 65 -4.55 -2.11 0.06
CA ARG A 65 -4.21 -3.49 -0.30
C ARG A 65 -3.65 -4.28 0.87
N TYR A 66 -2.69 -3.72 1.61
CA TYR A 66 -2.11 -4.36 2.78
C TYR A 66 -3.19 -4.67 3.82
N TYR A 67 -4.06 -3.70 4.11
CA TYR A 67 -5.14 -3.86 5.06
C TYR A 67 -6.11 -4.96 4.63
N VAL A 68 -6.60 -4.92 3.39
CA VAL A 68 -7.50 -5.94 2.82
C VAL A 68 -6.84 -7.33 2.84
N ALA A 69 -5.58 -7.45 2.44
CA ALA A 69 -4.86 -8.73 2.46
C ALA A 69 -4.64 -9.27 3.88
N ARG A 70 -4.51 -8.39 4.88
CA ARG A 70 -4.42 -8.78 6.28
C ARG A 70 -5.76 -9.25 6.82
N GLU A 71 -6.83 -8.50 6.56
CA GLU A 71 -8.18 -8.88 6.98
C GLU A 71 -8.66 -10.14 6.25
N TYR A 72 -8.28 -10.35 4.98
CA TYR A 72 -8.49 -11.61 4.26
C TYR A 72 -7.85 -12.80 4.94
N ARG A 73 -6.56 -12.68 5.28
CA ARG A 73 -5.86 -13.76 5.98
C ARG A 73 -6.53 -14.11 7.30
N LYS A 74 -6.86 -13.10 8.12
CA LYS A 74 -7.64 -13.31 9.35
C LYS A 74 -8.97 -13.99 9.06
N SER A 75 -9.75 -13.50 8.09
CA SER A 75 -11.07 -14.06 7.76
C SER A 75 -10.97 -15.52 7.30
N ASN A 76 -9.94 -15.85 6.52
CA ASN A 76 -9.65 -17.20 6.06
C ASN A 76 -9.24 -18.11 7.22
N ASP A 77 -8.40 -17.62 8.14
CA ASP A 77 -8.04 -18.34 9.38
C ASP A 77 -9.27 -18.60 10.27
N TYR A 78 -10.30 -17.75 10.20
CA TYR A 78 -11.56 -17.89 10.95
C TYR A 78 -12.73 -18.45 10.13
N ASN A 79 -12.53 -19.00 8.92
CA ASN A 79 -13.59 -19.52 8.03
C ASN A 79 -14.78 -18.55 7.82
N ARG A 80 -14.56 -17.24 7.94
CA ARG A 80 -15.59 -16.23 7.72
C ARG A 80 -15.63 -15.88 6.24
N ALA A 81 -16.80 -15.99 5.62
CA ALA A 81 -17.01 -15.56 4.25
C ALA A 81 -16.81 -14.04 4.15
N MET A 82 -15.80 -13.61 3.40
CA MET A 82 -15.56 -12.19 3.16
C MET A 82 -16.55 -11.68 2.12
N SER A 83 -17.28 -10.59 2.43
CA SER A 83 -18.21 -10.01 1.47
C SER A 83 -17.42 -9.46 0.26
N LYS A 84 -17.87 -9.78 -0.96
CA LYS A 84 -17.23 -9.42 -2.24
C LYS A 84 -16.96 -7.91 -2.40
N HIS A 85 -17.54 -7.06 -1.56
CA HIS A 85 -17.45 -5.60 -1.61
C HIS A 85 -16.11 -5.00 -1.16
N LEU A 86 -15.22 -5.76 -0.49
CA LEU A 86 -13.92 -5.23 -0.05
C LEU A 86 -12.85 -5.17 -1.17
N MET A 87 -13.13 -5.68 -2.37
CA MET A 87 -12.14 -5.83 -3.44
C MET A 87 -12.12 -4.74 -4.52
N ASP A 88 -13.01 -3.75 -4.50
CA ASP A 88 -12.91 -2.65 -5.46
C ASP A 88 -11.84 -1.65 -5.01
N LEU A 89 -10.58 -1.94 -5.34
CA LEU A 89 -9.41 -1.10 -5.07
C LEU A 89 -9.42 0.25 -5.81
N ARG A 90 -10.56 0.62 -6.39
CA ARG A 90 -10.87 1.92 -7.02
C ARG A 90 -11.49 2.91 -6.04
N PHE A 91 -11.30 2.75 -4.73
CA PHE A 91 -11.76 3.71 -3.72
C PHE A 91 -11.43 5.16 -4.07
N TYR A 92 -10.24 5.44 -4.62
CA TYR A 92 -9.90 6.79 -5.06
C TYR A 92 -10.78 7.30 -6.22
N THR A 93 -11.04 6.46 -7.23
CA THR A 93 -11.97 6.78 -8.33
C THR A 93 -13.39 6.99 -7.81
N MET A 94 -13.77 6.24 -6.77
CA MET A 94 -15.06 6.39 -6.10
C MET A 94 -15.12 7.69 -5.29
N CYS A 95 -14.05 8.08 -4.61
CA CYS A 95 -13.94 9.37 -3.91
C CYS A 95 -14.05 10.56 -4.88
N ASP A 96 -13.45 10.48 -6.06
CA ASP A 96 -13.59 11.52 -7.10
C ASP A 96 -15.03 11.61 -7.64
N LEU A 97 -15.71 10.47 -7.81
CA LEU A 97 -17.14 10.43 -8.17
C LEU A 97 -18.04 11.02 -7.06
N THR A 98 -17.70 10.80 -5.79
CA THR A 98 -18.44 11.40 -4.67
C THR A 98 -18.17 12.88 -4.48
N ARG A 99 -17.18 13.46 -5.17
CA ARG A 99 -16.92 14.90 -5.22
C ARG A 99 -17.59 15.58 -6.41
N ASP A 100 -18.13 14.81 -7.36
CA ASP A 100 -18.97 15.35 -8.43
C ASP A 100 -20.29 15.83 -7.80
N PRO A 101 -20.67 17.11 -8.02
CA PRO A 101 -21.89 17.70 -7.46
C PRO A 101 -23.17 16.91 -7.74
N LYS A 102 -23.19 16.09 -8.81
CA LYS A 102 -24.34 15.25 -9.17
C LYS A 102 -24.59 14.11 -8.19
N PHE A 103 -23.55 13.63 -7.49
CA PHE A 103 -23.64 12.53 -6.52
C PHE A 103 -23.60 13.03 -5.06
N CYS A 104 -23.15 14.27 -4.81
CA CYS A 104 -23.39 14.97 -3.54
C CYS A 104 -24.85 15.46 -3.44
N LYS A 105 -25.85 14.56 -3.43
CA LYS A 105 -27.17 14.97 -2.94
C LYS A 105 -27.08 15.13 -1.42
N LYS A 106 -27.32 16.36 -0.96
CA LYS A 106 -27.34 16.77 0.45
C LYS A 106 -28.14 15.76 1.28
N LEU A 107 -27.50 15.20 2.31
CA LEU A 107 -28.18 14.69 3.50
C LEU A 107 -28.66 15.89 4.33
#